data_AF-A0A3N5RAM9-F1
#
_entry.id   AF-A0A3N5RAM9-F1
#
_cell.length_a   1.000
_cell.length_b   1.000
_cell.length_c   1.000
_cell.angle_alpha   90.00
_cell.angle_beta   90.00
_cell.angle_gamma   90.00
#
_symmetry.space_group_name_H-M   'P 1'
#
loop_
_entity.id
_entity.type
_entity.pdbx_description
1 polymer ?
#
loop_
_entity_poly.entity_id
_entity_poly.type
_entity_poly.pdbx_seq_one_letter_code
_entity_poly.pdbx_strand_id
1 'polypeptide(L)'
;MTPKPSRLLEIYDITDNRKDYPSSRIPSYELFELTFQVKHEGAINPYLPYIEIPSSGGEKDLGISVDASFTQDNWKTVYKQPAFYYQEFEEQVKDGREWFYPTGKASWKVRFSPNQAGLWQVKLTARDASGVVETNSISFNVVPSSSHGFIRVSQADPRYFEYDDGKYFPALGYNLNYRNLDWINP
;
A
#
# COMPACT_ATOMS: atom_id res chain seq x y z
N MET A 1 -14.48 1.63 -40.56
CA MET A 1 -13.90 1.80 -39.21
C MET A 1 -13.02 0.60 -38.95
N THR A 2 -11.70 0.75 -39.09
CA THR A 2 -10.74 -0.26 -38.66
C THR A 2 -10.83 -0.37 -37.13
N PRO A 3 -10.97 -1.57 -36.54
CA PRO A 3 -10.95 -1.70 -35.09
C PRO A 3 -9.60 -1.17 -34.58
N LYS A 4 -9.66 -0.23 -33.63
CA LYS A 4 -8.48 0.24 -32.89
C LYS A 4 -7.85 -1.01 -32.25
N PRO A 5 -6.54 -1.28 -32.43
CA PRO A 5 -5.92 -2.45 -31.82
C PRO A 5 -6.18 -2.42 -30.30
N SER A 6 -6.61 -3.55 -29.75
CA SER A 6 -6.83 -3.69 -28.31
C SER A 6 -5.48 -3.52 -27.62
N ARG A 7 -5.27 -2.38 -26.99
CA ARG A 7 -4.08 -2.15 -26.17
C ARG A 7 -4.20 -2.97 -24.90
N LEU A 8 -3.13 -3.65 -24.53
CA LEU A 8 -3.13 -4.64 -23.47
C LEU A 8 -2.95 -3.98 -22.09
N LEU A 9 -3.85 -4.31 -21.14
CA LEU A 9 -3.74 -3.96 -19.73
C LEU A 9 -4.21 -5.13 -18.87
N GLU A 10 -3.32 -5.65 -18.03
CA GLU A 10 -3.54 -6.89 -17.25
C GLU A 10 -2.80 -6.84 -15.92
N ILE A 11 -3.44 -7.28 -14.84
CA ILE A 11 -2.82 -7.48 -13.52
C ILE A 11 -2.58 -8.98 -13.33
N TYR A 12 -1.37 -9.38 -12.98
CA TYR A 12 -0.96 -10.80 -12.88
C TYR A 12 0.08 -11.03 -11.77
N ASP A 13 0.43 -12.29 -11.52
CA ASP A 13 1.40 -12.73 -10.51
C ASP A 13 1.14 -12.15 -9.11
N ILE A 14 -0.14 -12.10 -8.71
CA ILE A 14 -0.54 -11.56 -7.42
C ILE A 14 -0.15 -12.53 -6.29
N THR A 15 0.65 -12.02 -5.36
CA THR A 15 1.10 -12.70 -4.15
C THR A 15 0.85 -11.82 -2.93
N ASP A 16 0.90 -12.40 -1.74
CA ASP A 16 0.68 -11.67 -0.49
C ASP A 16 1.57 -12.16 0.66
N ASN A 17 1.58 -11.42 1.76
CA ASN A 17 2.40 -11.66 2.94
C ASN A 17 1.72 -12.53 4.01
N ARG A 18 0.60 -13.22 3.74
CA ARG A 18 -0.10 -14.01 4.78
C ARG A 18 0.78 -15.09 5.39
N LYS A 19 1.66 -15.70 4.60
CA LYS A 19 2.60 -16.74 5.05
C LYS A 19 3.55 -16.27 6.16
N ASP A 20 3.71 -14.95 6.32
CA ASP A 20 4.55 -14.36 7.36
C ASP A 20 3.84 -14.36 8.73
N TYR A 21 2.55 -14.70 8.76
CA TYR A 21 1.74 -14.76 9.97
C TYR A 21 1.33 -16.19 10.36
N PRO A 22 1.17 -16.48 11.66
CA PRO A 22 0.67 -17.76 12.13
C PRO A 22 -0.67 -18.15 11.48
N SER A 23 -0.75 -19.38 10.98
CA SER A 23 -1.95 -19.92 10.29
C SER A 23 -2.41 -19.10 9.07
N SER A 24 -1.54 -18.27 8.49
CA SER A 24 -1.87 -17.39 7.36
C SER A 24 -3.01 -16.41 7.65
N ARG A 25 -3.11 -15.95 8.91
CA ARG A 25 -4.13 -14.98 9.36
C ARG A 25 -3.45 -13.71 9.86
N ILE A 26 -3.96 -12.57 9.41
CA ILE A 26 -3.35 -11.27 9.68
C ILE A 26 -3.91 -10.74 10.99
N PRO A 27 -3.11 -10.43 12.02
CA PRO A 27 -3.63 -9.79 13.21
C PRO A 27 -4.15 -8.36 12.87
N SER A 28 -5.18 -7.89 13.56
CA SER A 28 -5.68 -6.52 13.37
C SER A 28 -4.56 -5.50 13.61
N TYR A 29 -4.53 -4.44 12.81
CA TYR A 29 -3.51 -3.40 12.75
C TYR A 29 -2.13 -3.83 12.22
N GLU A 30 -1.90 -5.11 11.92
CA GLU A 30 -0.70 -5.56 11.22
C GLU A 30 -0.78 -5.28 9.71
N LEU A 31 0.37 -5.39 9.02
CA LEU A 31 0.46 -5.16 7.59
C LEU A 31 -0.13 -6.30 6.77
N PHE A 32 -1.09 -6.00 5.89
CA PHE A 32 -1.37 -6.79 4.70
C PHE A 32 -0.71 -6.13 3.49
N GLU A 33 0.14 -6.88 2.79
CA GLU A 33 0.80 -6.41 1.57
C GLU A 33 0.47 -7.36 0.41
N LEU A 34 -0.02 -6.80 -0.69
CA LEU A 34 -0.03 -7.50 -1.98
C LEU A 34 1.19 -7.07 -2.80
N THR A 35 1.82 -8.02 -3.47
CA THR A 35 2.84 -7.80 -4.50
C THR A 35 2.37 -8.40 -5.80
N PHE A 36 2.43 -7.66 -6.91
CA PHE A 36 1.89 -8.10 -8.20
C PHE A 36 2.59 -7.40 -9.37
N GLN A 37 2.28 -7.84 -10.58
CA GLN A 37 2.75 -7.25 -11.82
C GLN A 37 1.60 -6.65 -12.62
N VAL A 38 1.90 -5.61 -13.40
CA VAL A 38 0.94 -4.99 -14.31
C VAL A 38 1.56 -4.96 -15.70
N LYS A 39 0.96 -5.71 -16.63
CA LYS A 39 1.32 -5.66 -18.05
C LYS A 39 0.53 -4.50 -18.65
N HIS A 40 1.23 -3.53 -19.23
CA HIS A 40 0.62 -2.35 -19.81
C HIS A 40 1.40 -1.89 -21.05
N GLU A 41 0.70 -1.19 -21.95
CA GLU A 41 1.28 -0.53 -23.12
C GLU A 41 1.01 0.98 -23.15
N GLY A 42 0.19 1.48 -22.21
CA GLY A 42 -0.25 2.88 -22.19
C GLY A 42 0.67 3.83 -21.43
N ALA A 43 1.33 3.37 -20.35
CA ALA A 43 2.16 4.25 -19.52
C ALA A 43 3.62 4.34 -19.99
N ILE A 44 4.15 5.56 -19.97
CA ILE A 44 5.56 5.88 -20.24
C ILE A 44 6.38 5.84 -18.93
N ASN A 45 5.76 6.25 -17.82
CA ASN A 45 6.40 6.30 -16.51
C ASN A 45 5.50 5.64 -15.45
N PRO A 46 5.86 4.45 -14.92
CA PRO A 46 5.05 3.73 -13.93
C PRO A 46 5.02 4.42 -12.56
N TYR A 47 5.87 5.42 -12.31
CA TYR A 47 5.88 6.20 -11.07
C TYR A 47 4.91 7.39 -11.11
N LEU A 48 4.31 7.69 -12.26
CA LEU A 48 3.32 8.76 -12.40
C LEU A 48 1.91 8.16 -12.47
N PRO A 49 0.92 8.79 -11.83
CA PRO A 49 -0.47 8.38 -11.98
C PRO A 49 -0.97 8.66 -13.40
N TYR A 50 -1.94 7.87 -13.87
CA TYR A 50 -2.66 8.17 -15.09
C TYR A 50 -3.61 9.37 -14.89
N ILE A 51 -3.53 10.35 -15.79
CA ILE A 51 -4.35 11.56 -15.76
C ILE A 51 -5.03 11.72 -17.13
N GLU A 52 -6.36 11.63 -17.14
CA GLU A 52 -7.18 11.68 -18.37
C GLU A 52 -7.22 13.07 -19.01
N ILE A 53 -7.17 14.13 -18.19
CA ILE A 53 -7.11 15.52 -18.65
C ILE A 53 -5.95 16.19 -17.91
N PRO A 54 -4.78 16.36 -18.54
CA PRO A 54 -3.68 17.06 -17.89
C PRO A 54 -4.09 18.51 -17.61
N SER A 55 -3.73 19.01 -16.43
CA SER A 55 -3.73 20.45 -16.16
C SER A 55 -2.87 21.14 -17.24
N SER A 56 -3.42 22.22 -17.82
CA SER A 56 -2.88 23.02 -18.92
C SER A 56 -1.40 22.76 -19.30
N GLY A 57 -1.18 22.01 -20.38
CA GLY A 57 0.14 21.84 -21.02
C GLY A 57 0.91 20.57 -20.66
N GLY A 58 0.43 19.73 -19.74
CA GLY A 58 1.04 18.42 -19.49
C GLY A 58 0.86 17.45 -20.66
N GLU A 59 1.86 16.59 -20.90
CA GLU A 59 1.70 15.48 -21.83
C GLU A 59 0.61 14.53 -21.31
N LYS A 60 -0.34 14.17 -22.18
CA LYS A 60 -1.39 13.20 -21.85
C LYS A 60 -0.76 11.82 -21.66
N ASP A 61 -1.45 10.96 -20.94
CA ASP A 61 -1.23 9.51 -21.01
C ASP A 61 0.15 9.02 -20.52
N LEU A 62 0.85 9.80 -19.67
CA LEU A 62 2.20 9.45 -19.22
C LEU A 62 2.27 8.30 -18.21
N GLY A 63 1.23 8.14 -17.40
CA GLY A 63 1.26 7.31 -16.19
C GLY A 63 0.27 6.17 -16.19
N ILE A 64 0.29 5.40 -15.09
CA ILE A 64 -0.64 4.32 -14.78
C ILE A 64 -1.07 4.47 -13.32
N SER A 65 -2.38 4.44 -13.08
CA SER A 65 -2.94 4.45 -11.73
C SER A 65 -3.35 3.04 -11.35
N VAL A 66 -2.93 2.59 -10.17
CA VAL A 66 -3.34 1.31 -9.62
C VAL A 66 -3.82 1.51 -8.19
N ASP A 67 -5.03 1.04 -7.91
CA ASP A 67 -5.67 1.16 -6.60
C ASP A 67 -6.14 -0.21 -6.11
N ALA A 68 -6.19 -0.38 -4.79
CA ALA A 68 -6.82 -1.51 -4.14
C ALA A 68 -8.04 -1.06 -3.36
N SER A 69 -9.15 -1.76 -3.54
CA SER A 69 -10.39 -1.53 -2.78
C SER A 69 -10.58 -2.69 -1.80
N PHE A 70 -10.59 -2.38 -0.50
CA PHE A 70 -10.77 -3.33 0.60
C PHE A 70 -12.15 -3.20 1.21
N THR A 71 -12.74 -4.32 1.63
CA THR A 71 -14.04 -4.36 2.29
C THR A 71 -14.14 -5.56 3.25
N GLN A 72 -15.03 -5.46 4.24
CA GLN A 72 -15.40 -6.55 5.15
C GLN A 72 -16.89 -6.88 5.12
N ASP A 73 -17.69 -6.11 4.38
CA ASP A 73 -19.15 -6.10 4.45
C ASP A 73 -19.80 -6.19 3.06
N ASN A 74 -19.17 -6.96 2.17
CA ASN A 74 -19.61 -7.18 0.79
C ASN A 74 -19.76 -5.85 0.00
N TRP A 75 -18.72 -5.04 0.04
CA TRP A 75 -18.58 -3.79 -0.74
C TRP A 75 -19.55 -2.67 -0.33
N LYS A 76 -20.18 -2.75 0.85
CA LYS A 76 -20.97 -1.64 1.40
C LYS A 76 -20.04 -0.53 1.90
N THR A 77 -18.97 -0.90 2.59
CA THR A 77 -17.87 -0.03 3.00
C THR A 77 -16.63 -0.38 2.20
N VAL A 78 -16.01 0.63 1.57
CA VAL A 78 -14.82 0.46 0.74
C VAL A 78 -13.71 1.37 1.23
N TYR A 79 -12.59 0.76 1.59
CA TYR A 79 -11.34 1.45 1.91
C TYR A 79 -10.44 1.39 0.67
N LYS A 80 -10.15 2.53 0.07
CA LYS A 80 -9.24 2.60 -1.09
C LYS A 80 -7.82 2.89 -0.63
N GLN A 81 -6.86 2.14 -1.16
CA GLN A 81 -5.43 2.37 -0.96
C GLN A 81 -4.74 2.45 -2.33
N PRO A 82 -3.90 3.47 -2.57
CA PRO A 82 -3.10 3.53 -3.78
C PRO A 82 -2.04 2.43 -3.73
N ALA A 83 -1.87 1.72 -4.84
CA ALA A 83 -0.69 0.92 -5.06
C ALA A 83 0.45 1.81 -5.58
N PHE A 84 1.68 1.34 -5.41
CA PHE A 84 2.88 2.04 -5.83
C PHE A 84 3.83 1.09 -6.54
N TYR A 85 4.55 1.62 -7.52
CA TYR A 85 5.63 0.90 -8.18
C TYR A 85 6.85 0.89 -7.25
N TYR A 86 7.34 -0.31 -6.96
CA TYR A 86 8.40 -0.58 -5.99
C TYR A 86 9.57 -1.25 -6.67
N GLN A 87 10.78 -0.78 -6.37
CA GLN A 87 12.02 -1.42 -6.76
C GLN A 87 12.72 -1.97 -5.51
N GLU A 88 13.12 -3.23 -5.57
CA GLU A 88 13.86 -3.89 -4.50
C GLU A 88 15.34 -3.46 -4.55
N PHE A 89 15.87 -3.09 -3.38
CA PHE A 89 17.28 -2.78 -3.19
C PHE A 89 17.92 -3.81 -2.26
N GLU A 90 19.16 -4.19 -2.55
CA GLU A 90 20.00 -4.96 -1.65
C GLU A 90 20.71 -3.99 -0.69
N GLU A 91 20.48 -4.18 0.59
CA GLU A 91 21.09 -3.39 1.66
C GLU A 91 22.38 -4.05 2.13
N GLN A 92 23.46 -3.28 2.23
CA GLN A 92 24.75 -3.74 2.75
C GLN A 92 25.36 -2.69 3.67
N VAL A 93 26.08 -3.13 4.71
CA VAL A 93 26.93 -2.25 5.51
C VAL A 93 28.39 -2.49 5.15
N LYS A 94 29.09 -1.46 4.66
CA LYS A 94 30.52 -1.50 4.34
C LYS A 94 31.24 -0.39 5.06
N ASP A 95 32.29 -0.74 5.81
CA ASP A 95 33.07 0.19 6.62
C ASP A 95 32.20 1.10 7.52
N GLY A 96 31.16 0.52 8.12
CA GLY A 96 30.22 1.23 8.99
C GLY A 96 29.26 2.18 8.28
N ARG A 97 29.11 2.06 6.95
CA ARG A 97 28.19 2.88 6.14
C ARG A 97 27.17 2.01 5.43
N GLU A 98 25.95 2.50 5.33
CA GLU A 98 24.87 1.87 4.58
C GLU A 98 25.07 2.05 3.07
N TRP A 99 24.81 0.99 2.32
CA TRP A 99 24.83 0.94 0.86
C TRP A 99 23.55 0.29 0.38
N PHE A 100 22.93 0.88 -0.65
CA PHE A 100 21.71 0.38 -1.28
C PHE A 100 21.99 0.11 -2.76
N TYR A 101 21.94 -1.15 -3.18
CA TYR A 101 22.19 -1.55 -4.56
C TYR A 101 20.88 -1.93 -5.27
N PRO A 102 20.58 -1.36 -6.44
CA PRO A 102 19.37 -1.74 -7.17
C PRO A 102 19.47 -3.20 -7.63
N THR A 103 18.47 -4.02 -7.33
CA THR A 103 18.45 -5.43 -7.75
C THR A 103 17.95 -5.60 -9.19
N GLY A 104 17.38 -4.56 -9.78
CA GLY A 104 16.66 -4.62 -11.07
C GLY A 104 15.30 -5.30 -10.97
N LYS A 105 14.89 -5.80 -9.80
CA LYS A 105 13.57 -6.37 -9.57
C LYS A 105 12.61 -5.26 -9.18
N ALA A 106 11.55 -5.12 -9.95
CA ALA A 106 10.47 -4.19 -9.68
C ALA A 106 9.11 -4.89 -9.70
N SER A 107 8.17 -4.34 -8.96
CA SER A 107 6.83 -4.88 -8.78
C SER A 107 5.89 -3.77 -8.32
N TRP A 108 4.61 -3.94 -8.53
CA TRP A 108 3.60 -3.12 -7.86
C TRP A 108 3.32 -3.68 -6.48
N LYS A 109 3.11 -2.79 -5.52
CA LYS A 109 2.73 -3.14 -4.15
C LYS A 109 1.58 -2.29 -3.67
N VAL A 110 0.73 -2.86 -2.81
CA VAL A 110 -0.23 -2.10 -2.02
C VAL A 110 -0.21 -2.61 -0.58
N ARG A 111 -0.33 -1.68 0.36
CA ARG A 111 -0.25 -1.94 1.79
C ARG A 111 -1.55 -1.51 2.46
N PHE A 112 -2.02 -2.32 3.39
CA PHE A 112 -3.25 -2.06 4.14
C PHE A 112 -3.13 -2.64 5.55
N SER A 113 -3.59 -1.90 6.55
CA SER A 113 -3.62 -2.36 7.94
C SER A 113 -5.07 -2.52 8.39
N PRO A 114 -5.65 -3.74 8.33
CA PRO A 114 -7.06 -3.95 8.69
C PRO A 114 -7.28 -3.71 10.18
N ASN A 115 -8.22 -2.85 10.52
CA ASN A 115 -8.48 -2.44 11.91
C ASN A 115 -9.55 -3.30 12.63
N GLN A 116 -10.17 -4.25 11.93
CA GLN A 116 -11.24 -5.08 12.48
C GLN A 116 -11.05 -6.54 12.11
N ALA A 117 -11.21 -7.43 13.10
CA ALA A 117 -11.20 -8.87 12.89
C ALA A 117 -12.42 -9.32 12.04
N GLY A 118 -12.19 -10.28 11.15
CA GLY A 118 -13.22 -10.78 10.24
C GLY A 118 -12.64 -11.22 8.89
N LEU A 119 -13.54 -11.61 7.99
CA LEU A 119 -13.20 -11.93 6.61
C LEU A 119 -13.17 -10.63 5.80
N TRP A 120 -12.02 -10.32 5.23
CA TRP A 120 -11.82 -9.19 4.33
C TRP A 120 -11.68 -9.65 2.88
N GLN A 121 -12.06 -8.76 1.97
CA GLN A 121 -11.88 -8.92 0.54
C GLN A 121 -11.15 -7.72 -0.04
N VAL A 122 -10.33 -7.96 -1.05
CA VAL A 122 -9.63 -6.94 -1.82
C VAL A 122 -9.78 -7.19 -3.31
N LYS A 123 -9.85 -6.11 -4.10
CA LYS A 123 -9.70 -6.13 -5.56
C LYS A 123 -8.72 -5.05 -5.97
N LEU A 124 -7.96 -5.32 -7.02
CA LEU A 124 -7.06 -4.35 -7.64
C LEU A 124 -7.70 -3.81 -8.92
N THR A 125 -7.56 -2.51 -9.14
CA THR A 125 -7.99 -1.83 -10.36
C THR A 125 -6.78 -1.08 -10.93
N ALA A 126 -6.44 -1.35 -12.19
CA ALA A 126 -5.42 -0.59 -12.92
C ALA A 126 -6.06 0.21 -14.05
N ARG A 127 -5.55 1.42 -14.28
CA ARG A 127 -6.00 2.34 -15.32
C ARG A 127 -4.83 3.04 -16.00
N ASP A 128 -4.82 3.01 -17.32
CA ASP A 128 -3.94 3.80 -18.16
C ASP A 128 -4.69 4.28 -19.43
N ALA A 129 -3.96 4.77 -20.43
CA ALA A 129 -4.54 5.26 -21.69
C ALA A 129 -5.19 4.16 -22.56
N SER A 130 -4.93 2.88 -22.27
CA SER A 130 -5.56 1.75 -22.95
C SER A 130 -6.95 1.44 -22.40
N GLY A 131 -7.19 1.73 -21.12
CA GLY A 131 -8.46 1.45 -20.46
C GLY A 131 -8.33 1.18 -18.97
N VAL A 132 -9.24 0.35 -18.45
CA VAL A 132 -9.33 -0.04 -17.04
C VAL A 132 -9.47 -1.55 -16.96
N VAL A 133 -8.74 -2.19 -16.04
CA VAL A 133 -8.90 -3.61 -15.70
C VAL A 133 -9.11 -3.75 -14.18
N GLU A 134 -9.95 -4.71 -13.78
CA GLU A 134 -10.19 -5.06 -12.38
C GLU A 134 -9.98 -6.56 -12.19
N THR A 135 -9.39 -6.95 -11.05
CA THR A 135 -9.20 -8.35 -10.69
C THR A 135 -10.47 -8.96 -10.06
N ASN A 136 -10.53 -10.29 -10.02
CA ASN A 136 -11.41 -10.98 -9.07
C ASN A 136 -11.05 -10.60 -7.62
N SER A 137 -11.98 -10.79 -6.69
CA SER A 137 -11.72 -10.54 -5.28
C SER A 137 -10.83 -11.62 -4.66
N ILE A 138 -9.86 -11.18 -3.86
CA ILE A 138 -9.00 -12.02 -3.04
C ILE A 138 -9.50 -11.90 -1.60
N SER A 139 -9.71 -13.03 -0.94
CA SER A 139 -10.19 -13.04 0.45
C SER A 139 -9.04 -13.36 1.41
N PHE A 140 -9.03 -12.71 2.57
CA PHE A 140 -8.09 -12.94 3.66
C PHE A 140 -8.76 -12.79 5.03
N ASN A 141 -8.25 -13.52 6.02
CA ASN A 141 -8.81 -13.51 7.37
C ASN A 141 -7.97 -12.62 8.28
N VAL A 142 -8.67 -11.77 9.03
CA VAL A 142 -8.09 -10.90 10.06
C VAL A 142 -8.50 -11.41 11.43
N VAL A 143 -7.56 -11.55 12.34
CA VAL A 143 -7.78 -12.01 13.73
C VAL A 143 -7.53 -10.89 14.73
N PRO A 144 -8.14 -10.92 15.92
CA PRO A 144 -7.82 -9.95 16.97
C PRO A 144 -6.32 -9.96 17.30
N SER A 145 -5.77 -8.79 17.62
CA SER A 145 -4.39 -8.61 18.08
C SER A 145 -4.35 -7.91 19.44
N SER A 146 -3.17 -7.86 20.05
CA SER A 146 -2.91 -7.06 21.25
C SER A 146 -2.59 -5.60 20.96
N SER A 147 -2.65 -5.17 19.69
CA SER A 147 -2.39 -3.78 19.31
C SER A 147 -3.50 -2.88 19.85
N HIS A 148 -3.11 -1.73 20.40
CA HIS A 148 -4.06 -0.69 20.82
C HIS A 148 -4.72 0.02 19.63
N GLY A 149 -4.17 -0.14 18.41
CA GLY A 149 -4.66 0.45 17.18
C GLY A 149 -4.00 1.78 16.83
N PHE A 150 -4.64 2.56 15.96
CA PHE A 150 -4.10 3.86 15.56
C PHE A 150 -4.31 4.91 16.63
N ILE A 151 -3.46 5.94 16.62
CA ILE A 151 -3.61 7.10 17.49
C ILE A 151 -4.60 8.07 16.83
N ARG A 152 -5.53 8.60 17.62
CA ARG A 152 -6.52 9.59 17.22
C ARG A 152 -6.72 10.63 18.31
N VAL A 153 -7.39 11.74 17.98
CA VAL A 153 -7.81 12.72 18.97
C VAL A 153 -8.80 12.06 19.94
N SER A 154 -8.61 12.28 21.24
CA SER A 154 -9.46 11.70 22.26
C SER A 154 -10.89 12.20 22.15
N GLN A 155 -11.86 11.28 22.23
CA GLN A 155 -13.28 11.64 22.24
C GLN A 155 -13.74 12.14 23.62
N ALA A 156 -13.07 11.71 24.70
CA ALA A 156 -13.37 12.14 26.05
C ALA A 156 -12.83 13.55 26.34
N ASP A 157 -11.63 13.86 25.83
CA ASP A 157 -11.01 15.18 25.95
C ASP A 157 -10.16 15.51 24.71
N PRO A 158 -10.67 16.33 23.78
CA PRO A 158 -10.00 16.66 22.51
C PRO A 158 -8.63 17.35 22.64
N ARG A 159 -8.19 17.72 23.85
CA ARG A 159 -6.84 18.24 24.12
C ARG A 159 -5.77 17.13 24.15
N TYR A 160 -6.18 15.87 24.21
CA TYR A 160 -5.31 14.71 24.32
C TYR A 160 -5.50 13.73 23.16
N PHE A 161 -4.62 12.73 23.11
CA PHE A 161 -4.67 11.64 22.15
C PHE A 161 -5.00 10.32 22.86
N GLU A 162 -5.65 9.42 22.12
CA GLU A 162 -5.91 8.06 22.54
C GLU A 162 -5.72 7.09 21.38
N TYR A 163 -5.47 5.83 21.71
CA TYR A 163 -5.50 4.75 20.75
C TYR A 163 -6.95 4.42 20.33
N ASP A 164 -7.13 3.64 19.27
CA ASP A 164 -8.46 3.23 18.81
C ASP A 164 -9.28 2.54 19.91
N ASP A 165 -8.62 1.77 20.78
CA ASP A 165 -9.23 1.12 21.95
C ASP A 165 -9.58 2.08 23.11
N GLY A 166 -9.31 3.38 22.97
CA GLY A 166 -9.60 4.43 23.95
C GLY A 166 -8.52 4.62 25.02
N LYS A 167 -7.42 3.85 24.98
CA LYS A 167 -6.32 4.00 25.93
C LYS A 167 -5.58 5.32 25.69
N TYR A 168 -5.28 6.05 26.76
CA TYR A 168 -4.55 7.32 26.69
C TYR A 168 -3.17 7.16 26.05
N PHE A 169 -2.85 8.06 25.13
CA PHE A 169 -1.53 8.20 24.52
C PHE A 169 -0.83 9.47 25.03
N PRO A 170 0.11 9.36 25.98
CA PRO A 170 0.92 10.49 26.42
C PRO A 170 1.95 10.76 25.33
N ALA A 171 1.62 11.65 24.38
CA ALA A 171 2.45 12.01 23.22
C ALA A 171 3.75 12.74 23.60
N LEU A 172 4.60 12.09 24.41
CA LEU A 172 5.90 12.53 24.85
C LEU A 172 6.93 11.99 23.85
N GLY A 173 7.55 12.90 23.10
CA GLY A 173 8.58 12.58 22.13
C GLY A 173 9.75 13.56 22.24
N TYR A 174 10.94 13.09 21.88
CA TYR A 174 12.12 13.94 21.74
C TYR A 174 12.22 14.46 20.31
N ASN A 175 12.58 15.74 20.15
CA ASN A 175 12.96 16.27 18.85
C ASN A 175 14.44 15.94 18.59
N LEU A 176 14.70 14.71 18.14
CA LEU A 176 16.03 14.26 17.77
C LEU A 176 16.24 14.44 16.28
N ASN A 177 17.43 14.93 15.90
CA ASN A 177 17.93 14.87 14.54
C ASN A 177 18.94 13.72 14.40
N TYR A 178 19.39 13.45 13.18
CA TYR A 178 20.30 12.34 12.89
C TYR A 178 21.62 12.35 13.69
N ARG A 179 22.04 13.50 14.25
CA ARG A 179 23.28 13.63 15.03
C ARG A 179 23.12 13.32 16.51
N ASN A 180 21.89 13.28 17.00
CA ASN A 180 21.59 13.13 18.43
C ASN A 180 21.04 11.73 18.78
N LEU A 181 20.98 10.83 17.79
CA LEU A 181 20.68 9.40 17.99
C LEU A 181 22.00 8.66 18.17
N ASP A 182 22.22 8.11 19.36
CA ASP A 182 23.28 7.12 19.58
C ASP A 182 22.78 5.77 19.06
N TRP A 183 23.26 5.37 17.87
CA TRP A 183 22.85 4.12 17.21
C TRP A 183 23.26 2.85 17.96
N ILE A 184 24.13 2.95 18.97
CA ILE A 184 24.56 1.84 19.81
C ILE A 184 23.67 1.72 21.05
N ASN A 185 23.05 2.81 21.49
CA ASN A 185 22.16 2.86 22.65
C ASN A 185 21.07 3.93 22.46
N PRO A 186 20.02 3.63 21.66
CA PRO A 186 18.99 4.60 21.28
C PRO A 186 18.14 5.11 22.45
#